data_AF-A0A182Q3R8-F1
#
_entry.id   AF-A0A182Q3R8-F1
#
_cell.length_a   1.000
_cell.length_b   1.000
_cell.length_c   1.000
_cell.angle_alpha   90.00
_cell.angle_beta   90.00
_cell.angle_gamma   90.00
#
_symmetry.space_group_name_H-M   'P 1'
#
loop_
_entity.id
_entity.type
_entity.pdbx_description
1 polymer ?
#
loop_
_entity_poly.entity_id
_entity_poly.type
_entity_poly.pdbx_seq_one_letter_code
_entity_poly.pdbx_strand_id
1 'polypeptide(L)'
;MQPGSRAFLSLTFCWQIALMLCFPYDFGSFITFGTRNSTSLVQCYSTSIKSDLFSVLPITRTVTFTPRMRVRHIRVASKNQQKLSARIVEGGINREPSTPISIVLTSDYGGRLSAEVEAFCGTIAIARKKMSSQLRYARSLLLLVLVAVIGIVRVQAQPPNALSYPNVITFGSFGGSICYSNYITAKTLTTVTTRTFTFVPATALLYVICYNNLRLHPFNVQLVGGGLGSTTQTSIVLTSTTGKLVVSCDAYCT
;
A
#
# COMPACT_ATOMS: atom_id res chain seq x y z
N MET A 1 17.21 48.88 53.12
CA MET A 1 15.93 48.18 52.88
C MET A 1 15.58 48.32 51.41
N GLN A 2 15.40 47.19 50.73
CA GLN A 2 15.39 47.02 49.27
C GLN A 2 14.17 47.64 48.57
N PRO A 3 14.32 48.10 47.31
CA PRO A 3 13.23 48.33 46.38
C PRO A 3 12.84 47.03 45.64
N GLY A 4 11.55 46.89 45.36
CA GLY A 4 10.91 45.71 44.78
C GLY A 4 11.25 45.47 43.30
N SER A 5 11.50 44.20 42.99
CA SER A 5 11.72 43.68 41.64
C SER A 5 10.39 43.53 40.87
N ARG A 6 10.28 44.21 39.73
CA ARG A 6 9.37 43.87 38.63
C ARG A 6 10.22 43.71 37.37
N ALA A 7 9.77 42.83 36.48
CA ALA A 7 10.30 42.53 35.13
C ALA A 7 11.26 41.33 35.02
N PHE A 8 10.71 40.12 35.06
CA PHE A 8 11.26 38.94 34.36
C PHE A 8 10.11 38.00 33.95
N LEU A 9 9.21 38.47 33.08
CA LEU A 9 8.17 37.64 32.45
C LEU A 9 7.99 38.07 30.99
N SER A 10 9.06 38.01 30.21
CA SER A 10 8.98 38.11 28.75
C SER A 10 10.28 37.62 28.17
N LEU A 11 10.35 36.32 27.82
CA LEU A 11 11.33 35.78 26.87
C LEU A 11 11.11 34.28 26.58
N THR A 12 10.34 33.55 27.40
CA THR A 12 10.10 32.11 27.17
C THR A 12 8.97 31.78 26.19
N PHE A 13 8.14 32.76 25.80
CA PHE A 13 7.03 32.53 24.85
C PHE A 13 7.41 32.64 23.37
N CYS A 14 8.62 33.11 23.05
CA CYS A 14 9.04 33.31 21.65
C CYS A 14 9.60 32.03 20.99
N TRP A 15 9.93 31.00 21.77
CA TRP A 15 10.49 29.74 21.25
C TRP A 15 9.47 28.69 20.85
N GLN A 16 8.19 28.85 21.20
CA GLN A 16 7.15 27.88 20.82
C GLN A 16 6.46 28.19 19.48
N ILE A 17 6.65 29.39 18.92
CA ILE A 17 6.01 29.79 17.65
C ILE A 17 6.91 29.48 16.44
N ALA A 18 8.22 29.32 16.63
CA ALA A 18 9.17 29.12 15.53
C ALA A 18 9.35 27.66 15.06
N LEU A 19 8.73 26.68 15.72
CA LEU A 19 8.88 25.25 15.42
C LEU A 19 7.70 24.65 14.63
N MET A 20 6.86 25.49 14.03
CA MET A 20 5.64 25.09 13.30
C MET A 20 5.70 25.33 11.78
N LEU A 21 6.86 25.59 11.20
CA LEU A 21 7.01 25.85 9.76
C LEU A 21 8.34 25.29 9.24
N CYS A 22 8.44 23.98 9.10
CA CYS A 22 9.34 23.30 8.15
C CYS A 22 9.20 21.78 8.30
N PHE A 23 8.00 21.25 8.08
CA PHE A 23 7.92 19.86 7.62
C PHE A 23 8.04 19.90 6.10
N PRO A 24 8.97 19.16 5.48
CA PRO A 24 9.01 19.03 4.04
C PRO A 24 7.70 18.36 3.63
N TYR A 25 6.80 19.16 3.07
CA TYR A 25 5.57 18.68 2.46
C TYR A 25 5.96 17.94 1.19
N ASP A 26 6.25 16.64 1.33
CA ASP A 26 6.47 15.73 0.20
C ASP A 26 5.11 15.48 -0.49
N PHE A 27 4.69 16.46 -1.28
CA PHE A 27 3.49 16.36 -2.09
C PHE A 27 3.71 15.60 -3.41
N GLY A 28 4.86 14.94 -3.58
CA GLY A 28 5.07 13.97 -4.64
C GLY A 28 4.38 12.64 -4.34
N SER A 29 3.05 12.56 -4.41
CA SER A 29 2.37 11.28 -4.24
C SER A 29 2.61 10.41 -5.48
N PHE A 30 3.44 9.39 -5.33
CA PHE A 30 3.57 8.31 -6.29
C PHE A 30 3.21 6.98 -5.64
N ILE A 31 2.41 6.20 -6.33
CA ILE A 31 1.99 4.87 -5.92
C ILE A 31 2.60 3.88 -6.89
N THR A 32 3.26 2.87 -6.35
CA THR A 32 3.87 1.82 -7.14
C THR A 32 3.22 0.49 -6.84
N PHE A 33 3.01 -0.27 -7.90
CA PHE A 33 2.61 -1.66 -7.85
C PHE A 33 3.77 -2.50 -8.38
N GLY A 34 4.20 -3.48 -7.59
CA GLY A 34 5.24 -4.44 -7.99
C GLY A 34 6.64 -3.91 -7.90
N THR A 35 7.60 -4.75 -8.26
CA THR A 35 9.02 -4.50 -8.00
C THR A 35 9.75 -3.99 -9.22
N ARG A 36 10.51 -2.90 -9.07
CA ARG A 36 11.41 -2.36 -10.10
C ARG A 36 12.77 -3.09 -10.16
N ASN A 37 12.96 -4.19 -9.44
CA ASN A 37 14.25 -4.87 -9.28
C ASN A 37 14.72 -5.69 -10.52
N SER A 38 14.04 -5.61 -11.66
CA SER A 38 14.52 -6.23 -12.90
C SER A 38 15.23 -5.20 -13.78
N THR A 39 16.49 -5.48 -14.11
CA THR A 39 17.31 -4.73 -15.08
C THR A 39 16.80 -4.79 -16.53
N SER A 40 15.73 -5.55 -16.80
CA SER A 40 15.13 -5.75 -18.14
C SER A 40 13.72 -5.20 -18.28
N LEU A 41 13.38 -4.14 -17.53
CA LEU A 41 12.09 -3.48 -17.58
C LEU A 41 12.05 -2.41 -18.68
N VAL A 42 11.10 -2.52 -19.59
CA VAL A 42 10.82 -1.52 -20.63
C VAL A 42 9.43 -0.95 -20.40
N GLN A 43 9.27 0.36 -20.53
CA GLN A 43 7.96 1.00 -20.47
C GLN A 43 7.09 0.49 -21.63
N CYS A 44 5.98 -0.15 -21.31
CA CYS A 44 5.07 -0.75 -22.28
C CYS A 44 3.72 -0.03 -22.38
N TYR A 45 3.41 0.82 -21.41
CA TYR A 45 2.23 1.67 -21.42
C TYR A 45 2.54 2.96 -20.66
N SER A 46 2.06 4.08 -21.17
CA SER A 46 2.00 5.33 -20.42
C SER A 46 0.80 6.13 -20.87
N THR A 47 0.11 6.72 -19.90
CA THR A 47 -0.98 7.64 -20.15
C THR A 47 -1.04 8.70 -19.07
N SER A 48 -1.62 9.85 -19.41
CA SER A 48 -1.89 10.92 -18.46
C SER A 48 -3.38 11.18 -18.39
N ILE A 49 -3.89 11.32 -17.17
CA ILE A 49 -5.30 11.60 -16.90
C ILE A 49 -5.36 12.97 -16.25
N LYS A 50 -6.15 13.84 -16.88
CA LYS A 50 -6.46 15.17 -16.36
C LYS A 50 -7.97 15.31 -16.26
N SER A 51 -8.43 15.81 -15.13
CA SER A 51 -9.79 16.29 -14.93
C SER A 51 -9.73 17.80 -14.79
N ASP A 52 -10.29 18.52 -15.77
CA ASP A 52 -10.38 19.99 -15.72
C ASP A 52 -11.42 20.47 -14.69
N LEU A 53 -12.32 19.57 -14.29
CA LEU A 53 -13.26 19.81 -13.20
C LEU A 53 -12.51 19.89 -11.87
N PHE A 54 -12.60 21.05 -11.22
CA PHE A 54 -12.24 21.23 -9.83
C PHE A 54 -13.42 20.77 -8.96
N SER A 55 -13.15 19.91 -7.98
CA SER A 55 -14.18 19.42 -7.06
C SER A 55 -13.67 19.50 -5.63
N VAL A 56 -14.51 19.90 -4.68
CA VAL A 56 -14.17 19.81 -3.25
C VAL A 56 -14.26 18.35 -2.76
N LEU A 57 -14.97 17.50 -3.50
CA LEU A 57 -15.11 16.07 -3.25
C LEU A 57 -14.06 15.26 -4.03
N PRO A 58 -13.63 14.09 -3.53
CA PRO A 58 -12.73 13.19 -4.23
C PRO A 58 -13.20 12.90 -5.67
N ILE A 59 -12.30 13.07 -6.63
CA ILE A 59 -12.55 12.74 -8.05
C ILE A 59 -11.92 11.39 -8.33
N THR A 60 -12.73 10.47 -8.84
CA THR A 60 -12.28 9.12 -9.23
C THR A 60 -12.30 8.96 -10.75
N ARG A 61 -11.25 8.36 -11.32
CA ARG A 61 -11.16 7.97 -12.73
C ARG A 61 -10.58 6.57 -12.85
N THR A 62 -11.04 5.83 -13.85
CA THR A 62 -10.53 4.49 -14.15
C THR A 62 -9.73 4.52 -15.44
N VAL A 63 -8.57 3.88 -15.42
CA VAL A 63 -7.71 3.67 -16.57
C VAL A 63 -7.68 2.18 -16.85
N THR A 64 -8.09 1.80 -18.05
CA THR A 64 -8.04 0.40 -18.47
C THR A 64 -7.11 0.27 -19.66
N PHE A 65 -6.19 -0.69 -19.60
CA PHE A 65 -5.28 -1.00 -20.70
C PHE A 65 -5.03 -2.50 -20.80
N THR A 66 -4.78 -2.97 -22.02
CA THR A 66 -4.49 -4.39 -22.28
C THR A 66 -3.03 -4.55 -22.69
N PRO A 67 -2.17 -5.09 -21.81
CA PRO A 67 -0.75 -5.18 -22.09
C PRO A 67 -0.42 -6.33 -23.05
N ARG A 68 0.46 -6.06 -24.02
CA ARG A 68 0.98 -7.08 -24.95
C ARG A 68 2.12 -7.92 -24.36
N MET A 69 2.66 -7.50 -23.21
CA MET A 69 3.76 -8.16 -22.51
C MET A 69 3.43 -8.22 -21.01
N ARG A 70 4.11 -9.10 -20.26
CA ARG A 70 3.87 -9.21 -18.81
C ARG A 70 4.30 -7.94 -18.10
N VAL A 71 3.32 -7.24 -17.52
CA VAL A 71 3.55 -6.07 -16.67
C VAL A 71 4.18 -6.52 -15.36
N ARG A 72 5.30 -5.90 -14.99
CA ARG A 72 6.09 -6.23 -13.80
C ARG A 72 6.08 -5.11 -12.75
N HIS A 73 5.91 -3.87 -13.22
CA HIS A 73 5.89 -2.71 -12.36
C HIS A 73 4.93 -1.68 -12.95
N ILE A 74 4.12 -1.05 -12.11
CA ILE A 74 3.26 0.06 -12.48
C ILE A 74 3.56 1.20 -11.53
N ARG A 75 3.72 2.40 -12.08
CA ARG A 75 3.93 3.63 -11.33
C ARG A 75 2.81 4.58 -11.67
N VAL A 76 2.17 5.10 -10.64
CA VAL A 76 1.16 6.14 -10.73
C VAL A 76 1.74 7.36 -10.04
N ALA A 77 1.84 8.49 -10.72
CA ALA A 77 2.41 9.72 -10.15
C ALA A 77 1.43 10.88 -10.28
N SER A 78 1.31 11.67 -9.22
CA SER A 78 0.61 12.95 -9.24
C SER A 78 1.40 13.99 -10.03
N LYS A 79 0.77 14.64 -11.03
CA LYS A 79 1.38 15.76 -11.76
C LYS A 79 1.15 17.11 -11.10
N ASN A 80 0.15 17.22 -10.23
CA ASN A 80 -0.24 18.47 -9.58
C ASN A 80 0.07 18.48 -8.08
N GLN A 81 0.93 17.58 -7.62
CA GLN A 81 1.35 17.49 -6.23
C GLN A 81 0.17 17.24 -5.26
N GLN A 82 -1.00 16.80 -5.76
CA GLN A 82 -2.11 16.41 -4.88
C GLN A 82 -1.91 14.96 -4.44
N LYS A 83 -2.43 14.63 -3.24
CA LYS A 83 -2.45 13.26 -2.75
C LYS A 83 -3.40 12.43 -3.60
N LEU A 84 -2.85 11.43 -4.27
CA LEU A 84 -3.59 10.44 -5.02
C LEU A 84 -3.62 9.11 -4.28
N SER A 85 -4.75 8.42 -4.41
CA SER A 85 -4.90 6.99 -4.15
C SER A 85 -5.07 6.25 -5.46
N ALA A 86 -4.48 5.07 -5.58
CA ALA A 86 -4.59 4.21 -6.74
C ALA A 86 -4.84 2.77 -6.30
N ARG A 87 -5.67 2.05 -7.05
CA ARG A 87 -6.01 0.65 -6.81
C ARG A 87 -6.17 -0.08 -8.14
N ILE A 88 -5.61 -1.29 -8.22
CA ILE A 88 -5.94 -2.21 -9.32
C ILE A 88 -7.29 -2.85 -9.01
N VAL A 89 -8.27 -2.69 -9.90
CA VAL A 89 -9.61 -3.30 -9.75
C VAL A 89 -9.80 -4.53 -10.62
N GLU A 90 -8.99 -4.67 -11.67
CA GLU A 90 -9.04 -5.79 -12.60
C GLU A 90 -7.64 -6.09 -13.14
N GLY A 91 -7.34 -7.36 -13.38
CA GLY A 91 -6.03 -7.80 -13.83
C GLY A 91 -4.98 -7.74 -12.72
N GLY A 92 -3.77 -7.29 -13.06
CA GLY A 92 -2.70 -7.12 -12.08
C GLY A 92 -1.30 -7.35 -12.64
N ILE A 93 -0.33 -7.30 -11.74
CA ILE A 93 1.08 -7.52 -12.04
C ILE A 93 1.32 -9.01 -12.28
N ASN A 94 2.24 -9.34 -13.19
CA ASN A 94 2.61 -10.71 -13.56
C ASN A 94 1.46 -11.54 -14.15
N ARG A 95 0.36 -10.89 -14.58
CA ARG A 95 -0.74 -11.55 -15.29
C ARG A 95 -0.37 -11.90 -16.73
N GLU A 96 -1.15 -12.81 -17.32
CA GLU A 96 -1.02 -13.22 -18.72
C GLU A 96 -1.09 -11.99 -19.63
N PRO A 97 -0.17 -11.85 -20.61
CA PRO A 97 -0.34 -10.85 -21.67
C PRO A 97 -1.72 -11.02 -22.29
N SER A 98 -2.40 -9.93 -22.65
CA SER A 98 -3.81 -9.85 -23.09
C SER A 98 -4.91 -9.79 -22.01
N THR A 99 -4.60 -9.97 -20.73
CA THR A 99 -5.59 -9.69 -19.67
C THR A 99 -5.69 -8.17 -19.44
N PRO A 100 -6.87 -7.54 -19.57
CA PRO A 100 -7.02 -6.12 -19.29
C PRO A 100 -6.65 -5.81 -17.83
N ILE A 101 -5.96 -4.69 -17.63
CA ILE A 101 -5.63 -4.15 -16.32
C ILE A 101 -6.39 -2.84 -16.15
N SER A 102 -7.23 -2.79 -15.14
CA SER A 102 -8.02 -1.60 -14.78
C SER A 102 -7.51 -1.04 -13.46
N ILE A 103 -7.14 0.24 -13.47
CA ILE A 103 -6.62 0.98 -12.32
C ILE A 103 -7.55 2.14 -12.03
N VAL A 104 -8.08 2.16 -10.81
CA VAL A 104 -8.88 3.27 -10.29
C VAL A 104 -7.94 4.25 -9.59
N LEU A 105 -8.01 5.51 -10.00
CA LEU A 105 -7.28 6.64 -9.48
C LEU A 105 -8.26 7.58 -8.78
N THR A 106 -7.93 8.01 -7.57
CA THR A 106 -8.77 8.93 -6.80
C THR A 106 -7.93 10.07 -6.26
N SER A 107 -8.42 11.31 -6.39
CA SER A 107 -7.85 12.43 -5.64
C SER A 107 -8.43 12.43 -4.22
N ASP A 108 -7.61 12.24 -3.20
CA ASP A 108 -8.08 11.97 -1.82
C ASP A 108 -8.76 13.18 -1.16
N TYR A 109 -8.41 14.39 -1.60
CA TYR A 109 -8.85 15.65 -0.98
C TYR A 109 -9.63 16.57 -1.93
N GLY A 110 -10.09 16.05 -3.07
CA GLY A 110 -10.67 16.88 -4.13
C GLY A 110 -9.60 17.62 -4.93
N GLY A 111 -9.90 18.81 -5.44
CA GLY A 111 -9.08 19.53 -6.41
C GLY A 111 -9.30 19.05 -7.84
N ARG A 112 -8.23 19.10 -8.64
CA ARG A 112 -8.21 18.62 -10.03
C ARG A 112 -7.48 17.29 -10.04
N LEU A 113 -8.03 16.27 -10.66
CA LEU A 113 -7.26 15.03 -10.84
C LEU A 113 -6.21 15.26 -11.93
N SER A 114 -4.93 15.10 -11.62
CA SER A 114 -3.85 15.14 -12.62
C SER A 114 -2.83 14.06 -12.28
N ALA A 115 -2.84 12.97 -13.03
CA ALA A 115 -2.02 11.80 -12.75
C ALA A 115 -1.41 11.21 -14.02
N GLU A 116 -0.25 10.58 -13.86
CA GLU A 116 0.44 9.80 -14.88
C GLU A 116 0.45 8.34 -14.45
N VAL A 117 0.11 7.44 -15.37
CA VAL A 117 0.16 5.99 -15.16
C VAL A 117 1.18 5.43 -16.13
N GLU A 118 2.27 4.89 -15.60
CA GLU A 118 3.35 4.24 -16.35
C GLU A 118 3.33 2.75 -16.01
N ALA A 119 3.29 1.87 -17.01
CA ALA A 119 3.47 0.44 -16.82
C ALA A 119 4.77 -0.01 -17.49
N PHE A 120 5.54 -0.81 -16.77
CA PHE A 120 6.79 -1.39 -17.20
C PHE A 120 6.63 -2.90 -17.32
N CYS A 121 7.00 -3.42 -18.49
CA CYS A 121 6.94 -4.82 -18.83
C CYS A 121 8.33 -5.43 -18.83
N GLY A 122 8.43 -6.71 -18.45
CA GLY A 122 9.69 -7.45 -18.57
C GLY A 122 9.87 -7.95 -20.00
N THR A 123 11.07 -7.77 -20.57
CA THR A 123 11.41 -8.43 -21.83
C THR A 123 11.57 -9.93 -21.61
N ILE A 124 10.92 -10.74 -22.45
CA ILE A 124 11.18 -12.17 -22.49
C ILE A 124 12.52 -12.32 -23.21
N ALA A 125 13.59 -12.58 -22.45
CA ALA A 125 14.81 -13.12 -23.05
C ALA A 125 14.44 -14.52 -23.60
N ILE A 126 14.18 -14.62 -24.90
CA ILE A 126 14.02 -15.90 -25.58
C ILE A 126 15.39 -16.56 -25.60
N ALA A 127 15.74 -17.27 -24.54
CA ALA A 127 16.89 -18.14 -24.52
C ALA A 127 16.59 -19.35 -25.43
N ARG A 128 16.85 -19.21 -26.74
CA ARG A 128 17.06 -20.37 -27.62
C ARG A 128 18.32 -21.08 -27.15
N LYS A 129 18.20 -21.93 -26.14
CA LYS A 129 19.33 -22.69 -25.62
C LYS A 129 19.54 -23.91 -26.52
N LYS A 130 20.41 -23.75 -27.53
CA LYS A 130 21.01 -24.87 -28.26
C LYS A 130 21.77 -25.71 -27.24
N MET A 131 21.24 -26.90 -26.98
CA MET A 131 21.77 -27.85 -26.01
C MET A 131 23.07 -28.42 -26.56
N SER A 132 24.19 -28.02 -25.96
CA SER A 132 25.51 -28.61 -26.17
C SER A 132 26.03 -29.13 -24.84
N SER A 133 26.60 -30.34 -24.91
CA SER A 133 26.91 -31.28 -23.85
C SER A 133 28.07 -30.85 -22.95
N GLN A 134 27.89 -29.79 -22.14
CA GLN A 134 28.84 -29.41 -21.08
C GLN A 134 28.16 -29.29 -19.70
N LEU A 135 26.88 -29.67 -19.58
CA LEU A 135 25.99 -29.43 -18.44
C LEU A 135 25.92 -30.58 -17.41
N ARG A 136 27.04 -31.26 -17.13
CA ARG A 136 27.09 -32.26 -16.05
C ARG A 136 28.02 -31.89 -14.89
N TYR A 137 29.10 -31.15 -15.14
CA TYR A 137 30.05 -30.79 -14.06
C TYR A 137 29.67 -29.51 -13.29
N ALA A 138 29.08 -28.51 -13.95
CA ALA A 138 28.71 -27.24 -13.30
C ALA A 138 27.45 -27.34 -12.38
N ARG A 139 26.64 -28.40 -12.53
CA ARG A 139 25.41 -28.60 -11.75
C ARG A 139 25.67 -28.97 -10.29
N SER A 140 26.77 -29.68 -10.00
CA SER A 140 27.08 -30.12 -8.63
C SER A 140 27.64 -28.98 -7.77
N LEU A 141 28.44 -28.08 -8.37
CA LEU A 141 28.98 -26.92 -7.66
C LEU A 141 27.91 -25.86 -7.41
N LEU A 142 26.99 -25.65 -8.38
CA LEU A 142 25.89 -24.70 -8.24
C LEU A 142 24.89 -25.14 -7.17
N LEU A 143 24.66 -26.45 -6.99
CA LEU A 143 23.74 -26.95 -5.96
C LEU A 143 24.28 -26.68 -4.54
N LEU A 144 25.60 -26.84 -4.33
CA LEU A 144 26.26 -26.54 -3.06
C LEU A 144 26.23 -25.05 -2.73
N VAL A 145 26.42 -24.18 -3.73
CA VAL A 145 26.28 -22.72 -3.55
C VAL A 145 24.82 -22.32 -3.31
N LEU A 146 23.85 -22.98 -3.96
CA LEU A 146 22.43 -22.70 -3.76
C LEU A 146 21.97 -23.05 -2.34
N VAL A 147 22.45 -24.17 -1.78
CA VAL A 147 22.15 -24.57 -0.39
C VAL A 147 22.78 -23.61 0.62
N ALA A 148 24.00 -23.12 0.34
CA ALA A 148 24.65 -22.10 1.17
C ALA A 148 23.92 -20.75 1.13
N VAL A 149 23.40 -20.33 -0.03
CA VAL A 149 22.64 -19.08 -0.18
C VAL A 149 21.25 -19.18 0.45
N ILE A 150 20.57 -20.33 0.35
CA ILE A 150 19.26 -20.55 0.98
C ILE A 150 19.39 -20.56 2.52
N GLY A 151 20.52 -20.98 3.08
CA GLY A 151 20.79 -20.92 4.53
C GLY A 151 20.97 -19.49 5.08
N ILE A 152 21.41 -18.54 4.25
CA ILE A 152 21.73 -17.16 4.67
C ILE A 152 20.56 -16.20 4.41
N VAL A 153 19.70 -16.48 3.43
CA VAL A 153 18.46 -15.72 3.22
C VAL A 153 17.39 -16.21 4.18
N ARG A 154 17.57 -15.92 5.48
CA ARG A 154 16.41 -15.74 6.36
C ARG A 154 15.53 -14.69 5.68
N VAL A 155 14.31 -15.09 5.38
CA VAL A 155 13.25 -14.26 4.79
C VAL A 155 13.11 -13.00 5.63
N GLN A 156 13.81 -11.94 5.26
CA GLN A 156 13.50 -10.60 5.72
C GLN A 156 12.30 -10.16 4.89
N ALA A 157 11.11 -10.64 5.27
CA ALA A 157 9.86 -10.15 4.74
C ALA A 157 9.89 -8.63 4.92
N GLN A 158 9.99 -7.88 3.82
CA GLN A 158 9.88 -6.44 3.89
C GLN A 158 8.52 -6.11 4.52
N PRO A 159 8.49 -5.23 5.53
CA PRO A 159 7.24 -4.83 6.15
C PRO A 159 6.29 -4.32 5.07
N PRO A 160 5.01 -4.74 5.08
CA PRO A 160 4.04 -4.28 4.09
C PRO A 160 3.95 -2.75 4.12
N ASN A 161 3.84 -2.12 2.94
CA ASN A 161 3.69 -0.67 2.76
C ASN A 161 2.55 -0.07 3.61
N ALA A 162 1.66 -0.92 4.14
CA ALA A 162 0.64 -0.55 5.09
C ALA A 162 1.19 0.09 6.39
N LEU A 163 2.42 -0.19 6.80
CA LEU A 163 3.03 0.46 7.97
C LEU A 163 3.33 1.95 7.77
N SER A 164 3.22 2.47 6.54
CA SER A 164 3.42 3.90 6.24
C SER A 164 2.15 4.75 6.39
N TYR A 165 0.98 4.15 6.69
CA TYR A 165 -0.26 4.92 6.85
C TYR A 165 -0.33 5.62 8.22
N PRO A 166 -1.00 6.77 8.31
CA PRO A 166 -1.11 7.52 9.57
C PRO A 166 -1.89 6.77 10.67
N ASN A 167 -2.82 5.88 10.29
CA ASN A 167 -3.51 5.00 11.23
C ASN A 167 -3.43 3.56 10.72
N VAL A 168 -2.70 2.71 11.45
CA VAL A 168 -2.48 1.30 11.13
C VAL A 168 -2.64 0.50 12.39
N ILE A 169 -3.39 -0.59 12.31
CA ILE A 169 -3.50 -1.57 13.38
C ILE A 169 -3.15 -2.92 12.78
N THR A 170 -2.14 -3.58 13.35
CA THR A 170 -1.68 -4.91 12.94
C THR A 170 -1.77 -5.90 14.08
N PHE A 171 -2.19 -7.12 13.78
CA PHE A 171 -2.23 -8.24 14.72
C PHE A 171 -1.45 -9.40 14.13
N GLY A 172 -0.47 -9.97 14.84
CA GLY A 172 0.20 -11.22 14.45
C GLY A 172 1.61 -11.07 13.92
N SER A 173 2.10 -12.14 13.26
CA SER A 173 3.47 -12.27 12.75
C SER A 173 3.51 -12.15 11.23
N PHE A 174 4.46 -11.37 10.69
CA PHE A 174 4.56 -11.12 9.24
C PHE A 174 4.99 -12.39 8.48
N GLY A 175 4.08 -12.90 7.65
CA GLY A 175 4.31 -14.02 6.72
C GLY A 175 3.04 -14.45 5.99
N GLY A 176 3.17 -15.27 4.94
CA GLY A 176 2.02 -15.83 4.21
C GLY A 176 1.43 -14.96 3.10
N SER A 177 0.26 -15.34 2.62
CA SER A 177 -0.43 -14.73 1.47
C SER A 177 -1.80 -14.16 1.86
N ILE A 178 -2.26 -13.14 1.12
CA ILE A 178 -3.57 -12.52 1.39
C ILE A 178 -4.66 -13.55 1.15
N CYS A 179 -5.41 -13.88 2.20
CA CYS A 179 -6.55 -14.80 2.15
C CYS A 179 -7.89 -14.07 2.23
N TYR A 180 -7.91 -12.85 2.75
CA TYR A 180 -9.10 -12.00 2.76
C TYR A 180 -8.70 -10.53 2.68
N SER A 181 -9.41 -9.75 1.88
CA SER A 181 -9.20 -8.30 1.75
C SER A 181 -10.54 -7.61 1.54
N ASN A 182 -10.80 -6.56 2.31
CA ASN A 182 -12.03 -5.79 2.17
C ASN A 182 -11.81 -4.32 2.55
N TYR A 183 -12.64 -3.46 1.98
CA TYR A 183 -12.58 -2.02 2.15
C TYR A 183 -13.96 -1.49 2.51
N ILE A 184 -14.03 -0.63 3.52
CA ILE A 184 -15.27 0.03 3.93
C ILE A 184 -15.16 1.54 3.85
N THR A 185 -16.24 2.16 3.41
CA THR A 185 -16.50 3.59 3.56
C THR A 185 -17.88 3.75 4.16
N ALA A 186 -17.95 4.26 5.38
CA ALA A 186 -19.19 4.55 6.07
C ALA A 186 -19.07 5.92 6.75
N LYS A 187 -20.14 6.71 6.66
CA LYS A 187 -20.30 7.97 7.37
C LYS A 187 -21.69 7.97 7.99
N THR A 188 -21.77 8.17 9.30
CA THR A 188 -23.01 8.24 10.07
C THR A 188 -23.10 9.58 10.79
N LEU A 189 -24.33 10.02 11.06
CA LEU A 189 -24.60 11.18 11.91
C LEU A 189 -24.37 10.85 13.40
N THR A 190 -24.37 9.57 13.76
CA THR A 190 -24.00 9.10 15.10
C THR A 190 -22.49 9.15 15.28
N THR A 191 -22.05 9.53 16.48
CA THR A 191 -20.63 9.66 16.86
C THR A 191 -19.88 8.34 16.78
N VAL A 192 -20.55 7.20 16.97
CA VAL A 192 -19.94 5.88 16.82
C VAL A 192 -20.47 5.18 15.56
N THR A 193 -19.55 4.71 14.72
CA THR A 193 -19.86 3.79 13.62
C THR A 193 -19.09 2.49 13.84
N THR A 194 -19.78 1.36 13.76
CA THR A 194 -19.16 0.03 13.82
C THR A 194 -19.51 -0.76 12.57
N ARG A 195 -18.52 -1.48 12.02
CA ARG A 195 -18.67 -2.37 10.87
C ARG A 195 -17.93 -3.66 11.12
N THR A 196 -18.53 -4.76 10.72
CA THR A 196 -17.98 -6.11 10.92
C THR A 196 -17.80 -6.78 9.59
N PHE A 197 -16.62 -7.34 9.38
CA PHE A 197 -16.31 -8.24 8.29
C PHE A 197 -16.16 -9.64 8.83
N THR A 198 -16.81 -10.62 8.22
CA THR A 198 -16.74 -12.00 8.67
C THR A 198 -16.25 -12.87 7.53
N PHE A 199 -15.24 -13.70 7.80
CA PHE A 199 -14.67 -14.62 6.82
C PHE A 199 -14.24 -15.92 7.52
N VAL A 200 -14.10 -16.98 6.73
CA VAL A 200 -13.55 -18.26 7.20
C VAL A 200 -12.23 -18.47 6.43
N PRO A 201 -11.08 -18.38 7.10
CA PRO A 201 -9.79 -18.55 6.42
C PRO A 201 -9.57 -20.01 6.03
N ALA A 202 -9.14 -20.24 4.79
CA ALA A 202 -8.88 -21.59 4.27
C ALA A 202 -7.65 -22.26 4.91
N THR A 203 -6.70 -21.45 5.39
CA THR A 203 -5.48 -21.86 6.10
C THR A 203 -5.31 -21.00 7.35
N ALA A 204 -4.37 -21.32 8.24
CA ALA A 204 -4.24 -20.64 9.52
C ALA A 204 -3.98 -19.13 9.34
N LEU A 205 -4.79 -18.31 10.02
CA LEU A 205 -4.65 -16.85 9.97
C LEU A 205 -3.35 -16.39 10.66
N LEU A 206 -2.41 -15.80 9.93
CA LEU A 206 -1.13 -15.37 10.47
C LEU A 206 -1.17 -13.96 11.04
N TYR A 207 -1.71 -13.02 10.27
CA TYR A 207 -1.82 -11.64 10.70
C TYR A 207 -2.92 -10.89 9.96
N VAL A 208 -3.43 -9.82 10.58
CA VAL A 208 -4.40 -8.91 9.99
C VAL A 208 -3.85 -7.50 10.08
N ILE A 209 -3.95 -6.74 9.00
CA ILE A 209 -3.59 -5.34 8.93
C ILE A 209 -4.82 -4.55 8.51
N CYS A 210 -5.20 -3.56 9.31
CA CYS A 210 -6.18 -2.58 8.92
C CYS A 210 -5.54 -1.19 8.92
N TYR A 211 -5.79 -0.41 7.87
CA TYR A 211 -5.19 0.90 7.71
C TYR A 211 -6.17 1.92 7.15
N ASN A 212 -5.93 3.19 7.48
CA ASN A 212 -6.54 4.30 6.80
C ASN A 212 -5.58 5.45 6.50
N ASN A 213 -5.95 6.22 5.49
CA ASN A 213 -5.23 7.41 5.05
C ASN A 213 -5.71 8.70 5.74
N LEU A 214 -6.63 8.59 6.70
CA LEU A 214 -7.35 9.71 7.30
C LEU A 214 -6.95 9.92 8.77
N ARG A 215 -5.93 10.76 8.99
CA ARG A 215 -5.36 11.05 10.32
C ARG A 215 -6.38 11.54 11.36
N LEU A 216 -7.41 12.28 10.94
CA LEU A 216 -8.44 12.84 11.81
C LEU A 216 -9.59 11.86 12.16
N HIS A 217 -9.57 10.66 11.59
CA HIS A 217 -10.61 9.65 11.80
C HIS A 217 -9.98 8.37 12.33
N PRO A 218 -9.54 8.36 13.61
CA PRO A 218 -9.03 7.15 14.22
C PRO A 218 -10.12 6.08 14.26
N PHE A 219 -9.67 4.83 14.22
CA PHE A 219 -10.51 3.65 14.32
C PHE A 219 -9.83 2.65 15.24
N ASN A 220 -10.63 1.77 15.81
CA ASN A 220 -10.19 0.62 16.58
C ASN A 220 -10.56 -0.65 15.80
N VAL A 221 -9.74 -1.68 15.96
CA VAL A 221 -9.97 -2.99 15.35
C VAL A 221 -9.97 -4.04 16.45
N GLN A 222 -10.93 -4.96 16.38
CA GLN A 222 -10.97 -6.14 17.22
C GLN A 222 -11.18 -7.37 16.35
N LEU A 223 -10.43 -8.42 16.64
CA LEU A 223 -10.67 -9.75 16.07
C LEU A 223 -11.60 -10.51 17.01
N VAL A 224 -12.67 -11.08 16.45
CA VAL A 224 -13.69 -11.84 17.20
C VAL A 224 -13.89 -13.19 16.53
N GLY A 225 -13.99 -14.28 17.30
CA GLY A 225 -14.11 -15.64 16.78
C GLY A 225 -12.77 -16.38 16.78
N GLY A 226 -12.42 -17.02 15.65
CA GLY A 226 -11.25 -17.89 15.52
C GLY A 226 -9.91 -17.22 15.83
N GLY A 227 -9.74 -15.95 15.44
CA GLY A 227 -8.53 -15.20 15.73
C GLY A 227 -7.29 -15.72 14.99
N LEU A 228 -6.12 -15.28 15.44
CA LEU A 228 -4.84 -15.68 14.85
C LEU A 228 -4.57 -17.17 15.10
N GLY A 229 -3.99 -17.84 14.10
CA GLY A 229 -3.68 -19.27 14.10
C GLY A 229 -4.86 -20.18 13.76
N SER A 230 -6.07 -19.64 13.65
CA SER A 230 -7.28 -20.43 13.42
C SER A 230 -7.70 -20.50 11.95
N THR A 231 -8.38 -21.59 11.61
CA THR A 231 -9.15 -21.79 10.36
C THR A 231 -10.66 -21.61 10.57
N THR A 232 -11.09 -21.31 11.80
CA THR A 232 -12.49 -21.08 12.12
C THR A 232 -12.93 -19.67 11.75
N GLN A 233 -14.25 -19.49 11.63
CA GLN A 233 -14.84 -18.20 11.31
C GLN A 233 -14.28 -17.08 12.20
N THR A 234 -13.74 -16.05 11.55
CA THR A 234 -13.11 -14.89 12.18
C THR A 234 -13.77 -13.64 11.68
N SER A 235 -14.05 -12.73 12.61
CA SER A 235 -14.62 -11.42 12.33
C SER A 235 -13.64 -10.30 12.67
N ILE A 236 -13.51 -9.33 11.76
CA ILE A 236 -12.79 -8.08 11.99
C ILE A 236 -13.85 -7.02 12.29
N VAL A 237 -13.90 -6.58 13.53
CA VAL A 237 -14.80 -5.52 14.00
C VAL A 237 -14.06 -4.20 13.98
N LEU A 238 -14.55 -3.26 13.18
CA LEU A 238 -14.01 -1.91 13.04
C LEU A 238 -14.93 -0.93 13.72
N THR A 239 -14.38 -0.08 14.59
CA THR A 239 -15.15 0.95 15.30
C THR A 239 -14.47 2.30 15.13
N SER A 240 -15.19 3.34 14.72
CA SER A 240 -14.72 4.73 14.81
C SER A 240 -15.60 5.54 15.73
N THR A 241 -14.97 6.36 16.56
CA THR A 241 -15.60 7.33 17.46
C THR A 241 -15.87 8.68 16.80
N THR A 242 -15.59 8.81 15.50
CA THR A 242 -15.81 10.04 14.73
C THR A 242 -17.02 9.98 13.79
N GLY A 243 -17.78 8.88 13.83
CA GLY A 243 -18.89 8.63 12.90
C GLY A 243 -18.45 8.38 11.45
N LYS A 244 -17.14 8.29 11.17
CA LYS A 244 -16.60 8.06 9.83
C LYS A 244 -15.58 6.94 9.85
N LEU A 245 -15.87 5.89 9.09
CA LEU A 245 -14.97 4.76 8.84
C LEU A 245 -14.58 4.76 7.37
N VAL A 246 -13.29 4.93 7.10
CA VAL A 246 -12.70 4.68 5.78
C VAL A 246 -11.50 3.80 6.05
N VAL A 247 -11.63 2.49 5.95
CA VAL A 247 -10.59 1.55 6.40
C VAL A 247 -10.46 0.42 5.39
N SER A 248 -9.23 0.08 5.04
CA SER A 248 -8.89 -1.14 4.29
C SER A 248 -8.33 -2.16 5.26
N CYS A 249 -8.78 -3.41 5.16
CA CYS A 249 -8.30 -4.51 5.99
C CYS A 249 -7.87 -5.69 5.12
N ASP A 250 -6.64 -6.12 5.32
CA ASP A 250 -6.02 -7.27 4.67
C ASP A 250 -5.67 -8.32 5.73
N ALA A 251 -6.14 -9.55 5.52
CA ALA A 251 -5.83 -10.71 6.34
C ALA A 251 -4.92 -11.66 5.57
N TYR A 252 -3.89 -12.16 6.24
CA TYR A 252 -2.85 -13.00 5.68
C TYR A 252 -2.88 -14.35 6.36
N CYS A 253 -2.85 -15.41 5.55
CA CYS A 253 -2.86 -16.79 6.03
C CYS A 253 -1.62 -17.54 5.53
N THR A 254 -1.27 -18.64 6.23
CA THR A 254 -0.19 -19.58 5.86
C THR A 254 -0.39 -20.18 4.49
#